data_AF-A0A7S0MGZ3-F1
#
_entry.id   AF-A0A7S0MGZ3-F1
#
_cell.length_a   1.000
_cell.length_b   1.000
_cell.length_c   1.000
_cell.angle_alpha   90.00
_cell.angle_beta   90.00
_cell.angle_gamma   90.00
#
_symmetry.space_group_name_H-M   'P 1'
#
loop_
_entity.id
_entity.type
_entity.pdbx_description
1 polymer ?
#
loop_
_entity_poly.entity_id
_entity_poly.type
_entity_poly.pdbx_seq_one_letter_code
_entity_poly.pdbx_strand_id
1 'polypeptide(L)'
;ESKAIDPATMNRVLAEFQLHDKLSKEDLSKLRELTDEAQKLHKDNDNSAAEHIFEQVLETDPVNFESLITLGKLKYFKGELEMARDLFDRALVVRPELEKTMYRLGR
;
A
#
# COMPACT_ATOMS: atom_id res chain seq x y z
N GLU A 1 3.25 -24.21 3.87
CA GLU A 1 1.95 -23.85 3.27
C GLU A 1 1.98 -22.41 2.83
N SER A 2 1.83 -22.13 1.54
CA SER A 2 1.63 -20.75 1.05
C SER A 2 0.29 -20.30 1.59
N LYS A 3 0.30 -19.45 2.61
CA LYS A 3 -0.91 -18.94 3.23
C LYS A 3 -1.64 -18.13 2.16
N ALA A 4 -2.69 -18.70 1.59
CA ALA A 4 -3.50 -18.02 0.59
C ALA A 4 -4.07 -16.74 1.23
N ILE A 5 -4.00 -15.64 0.50
CA ILE A 5 -4.65 -14.37 0.82
C ILE A 5 -6.12 -14.66 1.14
N ASP A 6 -6.64 -14.05 2.21
CA ASP A 6 -8.03 -14.29 2.60
C ASP A 6 -8.98 -13.86 1.45
N PRO A 7 -9.94 -14.71 1.04
CA PRO A 7 -10.82 -14.40 -0.07
C PRO A 7 -11.70 -13.16 0.20
N ALA A 8 -11.96 -12.80 1.46
CA ALA A 8 -12.65 -11.56 1.79
C ALA A 8 -11.75 -10.34 1.51
N THR A 9 -10.46 -10.41 1.86
CA THR A 9 -9.48 -9.35 1.52
C THR A 9 -9.35 -9.21 0.00
N MET A 10 -9.27 -10.34 -0.72
CA MET A 10 -9.21 -10.34 -2.18
C MET A 10 -10.44 -9.65 -2.78
N ASN A 11 -11.65 -10.03 -2.38
CA ASN A 11 -12.88 -9.42 -2.88
C ASN A 11 -12.98 -7.93 -2.53
N ARG A 12 -12.51 -7.52 -1.35
CA ARG A 12 -12.46 -6.12 -0.93
C ARG A 12 -11.53 -5.32 -1.85
N VAL A 13 -10.30 -5.77 -2.05
CA VAL A 13 -9.32 -5.06 -2.89
C VAL A 13 -9.77 -5.00 -4.35
N LEU A 14 -10.41 -6.06 -4.85
CA LEU A 14 -11.01 -6.05 -6.19
C LEU A 14 -12.13 -5.01 -6.34
N ALA A 15 -12.92 -4.75 -5.29
CA ALA A 15 -13.88 -3.66 -5.28
C ALA A 15 -13.18 -2.29 -5.22
N GLU A 16 -12.10 -2.17 -4.44
CA GLU A 16 -11.25 -0.97 -4.36
C GLU A 16 -10.62 -0.63 -5.72
N PHE A 17 -10.30 -1.60 -6.58
CA PHE A 17 -9.83 -1.35 -7.96
C PHE A 17 -10.85 -0.63 -8.83
N GLN A 18 -12.15 -0.84 -8.60
CA GLN A 18 -13.20 -0.14 -9.34
C GLN A 18 -13.27 1.35 -8.96
N LEU A 19 -12.77 1.72 -7.77
CA LEU A 19 -12.62 3.12 -7.37
C LEU A 19 -11.43 3.76 -8.10
N HIS A 20 -10.30 3.04 -8.20
CA HIS A 20 -9.12 3.50 -8.95
C HIS A 20 -9.42 3.80 -10.41
N ASP A 21 -10.15 2.91 -11.10
CA ASP A 21 -10.49 3.09 -12.52
C ASP A 21 -11.36 4.33 -12.77
N LYS A 22 -12.09 4.78 -11.75
CA LYS A 22 -12.92 6.00 -11.79
C LYS A 22 -12.14 7.28 -11.49
N LEU A 23 -10.88 7.19 -11.04
CA LEU A 23 -10.05 8.35 -10.76
C LEU A 23 -9.74 9.10 -12.05
N SER A 24 -9.85 10.43 -12.01
CA SER A 24 -9.47 11.24 -13.16
C SER A 24 -7.96 11.31 -13.30
N LYS A 25 -7.47 11.67 -14.48
CA LYS A 25 -6.03 11.94 -14.70
C LYS A 25 -5.46 12.96 -13.72
N GLU A 26 -6.27 13.94 -13.30
CA GLU A 26 -5.89 14.94 -12.30
C GLU A 26 -5.68 14.31 -10.92
N ASP A 27 -6.58 13.42 -10.49
CA ASP A 27 -6.45 12.69 -9.23
C ASP A 27 -5.18 11.83 -9.23
N LEU A 28 -4.96 11.07 -10.30
CA LEU A 28 -3.76 10.23 -10.45
C LEU A 28 -2.47 11.06 -10.45
N SER A 29 -2.48 12.25 -11.08
CA SER A 29 -1.34 13.16 -11.06
C SER A 29 -1.07 13.66 -9.64
N LYS A 30 -2.11 14.09 -8.92
CA LYS A 30 -1.98 14.59 -7.56
C LYS A 30 -1.51 13.51 -6.59
N LEU A 31 -2.04 12.30 -6.72
CA LEU A 31 -1.61 11.15 -5.91
C LEU A 31 -0.15 10.80 -6.16
N ARG A 32 0.30 10.89 -7.42
CA ARG A 32 1.71 10.67 -7.76
C ARG A 32 2.61 11.71 -7.10
N GLU A 33 2.21 12.98 -7.09
CA GLU A 33 2.98 14.04 -6.41
C GLU A 33 3.05 13.81 -4.90
N LEU A 34 1.94 13.44 -4.26
CA LEU A 34 1.90 13.08 -2.85
C LEU A 34 2.78 11.86 -2.55
N THR A 35 2.76 10.84 -3.41
CA THR A 35 3.58 9.63 -3.23
C THR A 35 5.08 9.96 -3.32
N ASP A 36 5.48 10.83 -4.25
CA ASP A 36 6.88 11.28 -4.38
C ASP A 36 7.35 12.07 -3.14
N GLU A 37 6.50 12.97 -2.63
CA GLU A 37 6.76 13.72 -1.40
C GLU A 37 6.91 12.78 -0.20
N ALA A 38 6.01 11.81 -0.04
CA ALA A 38 6.06 10.81 1.02
C ALA A 38 7.34 9.96 0.94
N GLN A 39 7.76 9.55 -0.26
CA GLN A 39 9.02 8.83 -0.45
C GLN A 39 10.22 9.66 -0.03
N LYS A 40 10.20 10.96 -0.34
CA LYS A 40 11.28 11.87 0.05
C LYS A 40 11.37 12.02 1.57
N LEU A 41 10.23 12.18 2.25
CA LEU A 41 10.16 12.24 3.71
C LEU A 41 10.63 10.93 4.36
N HIS A 42 10.20 9.77 3.85
CA HIS A 42 10.67 8.47 4.31
C HIS A 42 12.20 8.32 4.18
N LYS A 43 12.78 8.87 3.11
CA LYS A 43 14.23 8.87 2.91
C LYS A 43 14.97 9.81 3.88
N ASP A 44 14.30 10.86 4.34
CA ASP A 44 14.82 11.84 5.31
C ASP A 44 14.71 11.38 6.78
N ASN A 45 14.36 10.12 7.03
CA ASN A 45 13.99 9.55 8.34
C ASN A 45 12.67 10.08 8.94
N ASP A 46 11.92 10.90 8.22
CA ASP A 46 10.62 11.42 8.64
C ASP A 46 9.47 10.44 8.31
N ASN A 47 9.56 9.26 8.91
CA ASN A 47 8.63 8.15 8.69
C ASN A 47 7.18 8.51 9.06
N SER A 48 6.98 9.27 10.14
CA SER A 48 5.64 9.67 10.59
C SER A 48 4.93 10.58 9.59
N ALA A 49 5.65 11.54 9.00
CA ALA A 49 5.09 12.44 7.99
C ALA A 49 4.80 11.67 6.68
N ALA A 50 5.71 10.79 6.28
CA ALA A 50 5.51 9.90 5.13
C ALA A 50 4.28 9.00 5.30
N GLU A 51 4.09 8.38 6.48
CA GLU A 51 2.91 7.57 6.78
C GLU A 51 1.62 8.35 6.55
N HIS A 52 1.54 9.57 7.08
CA HIS A 52 0.33 10.39 6.95
C HIS A 52 -0.02 10.64 5.47
N ILE A 53 0.96 10.95 4.64
CA ILE A 53 0.74 11.18 3.21
C ILE A 53 0.35 9.87 2.52
N PHE A 54 0.99 8.74 2.83
CA PHE A 54 0.61 7.45 2.27
C PHE A 54 -0.81 7.04 2.64
N GLU A 55 -1.26 7.35 3.87
CA GLU A 55 -2.64 7.16 4.31
C GLU A 55 -3.60 7.99 3.45
N GLN A 56 -3.32 9.29 3.24
CA GLN A 56 -4.15 10.14 2.36
C GLN A 56 -4.21 9.64 0.92
N VAL A 57 -3.09 9.13 0.40
CA VAL A 57 -3.06 8.52 -0.93
C VAL A 57 -3.94 7.27 -0.96
N LEU A 58 -3.92 6.42 0.08
CA LEU A 58 -4.76 5.23 0.16
C LEU A 58 -6.24 5.53 0.42
N GLU A 59 -6.58 6.67 1.03
CA GLU A 59 -7.97 7.13 1.15
C GLU A 59 -8.58 7.47 -0.22
N THR A 60 -7.76 7.98 -1.13
CA THR A 60 -8.20 8.34 -2.49
C THR A 60 -8.05 7.17 -3.47
N ASP A 61 -6.90 6.50 -3.41
CA ASP A 61 -6.56 5.33 -4.20
C ASP A 61 -6.20 4.14 -3.29
N PRO A 62 -7.21 3.40 -2.81
CA PRO A 62 -7.02 2.28 -1.89
C PRO A 62 -6.19 1.13 -2.46
N VAL A 63 -6.01 1.08 -3.78
CA VAL A 63 -5.21 0.05 -4.47
C VAL A 63 -3.83 0.55 -4.90
N ASN A 64 -3.38 1.73 -4.45
CA ASN A 64 -2.06 2.21 -4.78
C ASN A 64 -0.98 1.30 -4.19
N PHE A 65 -0.36 0.49 -5.04
CA PHE A 65 0.63 -0.50 -4.63
C PHE A 65 1.79 0.13 -3.85
N GLU A 66 2.30 1.27 -4.31
CA GLU A 66 3.48 1.90 -3.71
C GLU A 66 3.20 2.39 -2.28
N SER A 67 2.01 2.96 -2.05
CA SER A 67 1.57 3.35 -0.71
C SER A 67 1.32 2.15 0.19
N LEU A 68 0.64 1.09 -0.29
CA LEU A 68 0.39 -0.12 0.51
C LEU A 68 1.70 -0.75 1.00
N ILE A 69 2.71 -0.84 0.13
CA ILE A 69 4.01 -1.41 0.47
C ILE A 69 4.79 -0.53 1.44
N THR A 70 4.84 0.76 1.18
CA THR A 70 5.66 1.66 1.99
C THR A 70 5.03 1.84 3.37
N LEU A 71 3.70 2.00 3.45
CA LEU A 71 2.97 2.03 4.71
C LEU A 71 3.09 0.68 5.45
N GLY A 72 2.97 -0.45 4.74
CA GLY A 72 3.14 -1.78 5.34
C GLY A 72 4.53 -1.97 5.97
N LYS A 73 5.58 -1.48 5.30
CA LYS A 73 6.95 -1.46 5.86
C LYS A 73 7.03 -0.57 7.10
N LEU A 74 6.48 0.64 7.04
CA LEU A 74 6.50 1.58 8.17
C LEU A 74 5.79 0.98 9.40
N LYS A 75 4.62 0.37 9.20
CA LYS A 75 3.88 -0.37 10.24
C LYS A 75 4.69 -1.56 10.77
N TYR A 76 5.38 -2.30 9.90
CA TYR A 76 6.26 -3.38 10.30
C TYR A 76 7.40 -2.89 11.20
N PHE A 77 8.08 -1.80 10.82
CA PHE A 77 9.15 -1.20 11.62
C PHE A 77 8.63 -0.62 12.95
N LYS A 78 7.38 -0.15 12.99
CA LYS A 78 6.72 0.28 14.23
C LYS A 78 6.30 -0.87 15.15
N GLY A 79 6.38 -2.12 14.70
CA GLY A 79 5.91 -3.29 15.44
C GLY A 79 4.41 -3.58 15.28
N GLU A 80 3.70 -2.83 14.44
CA GLU A 80 2.29 -3.04 14.09
C GLU A 80 2.15 -4.18 13.07
N LEU A 81 2.58 -5.39 13.46
CA LEU A 81 2.71 -6.54 12.56
C LEU A 81 1.38 -6.98 11.93
N GLU A 82 0.27 -6.83 12.65
CA GLU A 82 -1.07 -7.19 12.14
C GLU A 82 -1.50 -6.26 11.01
N MET A 83 -1.35 -4.95 11.19
CA MET A 83 -1.63 -3.95 10.15
C MET A 83 -0.67 -4.07 8.98
N ALA A 84 0.62 -4.30 9.24
CA ALA A 84 1.61 -4.50 8.19
C ALA A 84 1.24 -5.70 7.30
N ARG A 85 0.81 -6.82 7.92
CA ARG A 85 0.36 -8.01 7.19
C ARG A 85 -0.87 -7.72 6.34
N ASP A 86 -1.87 -7.03 6.86
CA ASP A 86 -3.06 -6.63 6.08
C ASP A 86 -2.66 -5.78 4.85
N LEU A 87 -1.81 -4.79 5.04
CA LEU A 87 -1.32 -3.93 3.96
C LEU A 87 -0.54 -4.71 2.89
N PHE A 88 0.31 -5.65 3.32
CA PHE A 88 1.02 -6.53 2.39
C PHE A 88 0.07 -7.46 1.65
N ASP A 89 -0.91 -8.07 2.33
CA ASP A 89 -1.92 -8.94 1.74
C ASP A 89 -2.72 -8.20 0.65
N ARG A 90 -3.12 -6.96 0.93
CA ARG A 90 -3.77 -6.08 -0.05
C ARG A 90 -2.86 -5.80 -1.25
N ALA A 91 -1.59 -5.47 -1.00
CA ALA A 91 -0.64 -5.20 -2.08
C ALA A 91 -0.36 -6.44 -2.96
N LEU A 92 -0.41 -7.64 -2.38
CA LEU A 92 -0.32 -8.89 -3.12
C LEU A 92 -1.54 -9.12 -4.03
N VAL A 93 -2.74 -8.74 -3.59
CA VAL A 93 -3.92 -8.78 -4.47
C VAL A 93 -3.79 -7.80 -5.63
N VAL A 94 -3.20 -6.61 -5.38
CA VAL A 94 -2.96 -5.58 -6.40
C VAL A 94 -1.90 -6.04 -7.41
N ARG A 95 -0.80 -6.63 -6.94
CA ARG A 95 0.30 -7.15 -7.76
C ARG A 95 0.67 -8.58 -7.34
N PRO A 96 -0.12 -9.59 -7.76
CA PRO A 96 0.15 -10.98 -7.40
C PRO A 96 1.47 -11.49 -7.99
N GLU A 97 1.93 -10.87 -9.09
CA GLU A 97 3.24 -11.13 -9.69
C GLU A 97 4.42 -10.85 -8.74
N LEU A 98 4.25 -9.92 -7.80
CA LEU A 98 5.28 -9.49 -6.85
C LEU A 98 5.27 -10.29 -5.54
N GLU A 99 4.45 -11.33 -5.43
CA GLU A 99 4.34 -12.17 -4.23
C GLU A 99 5.69 -12.69 -3.76
N LYS A 100 6.52 -13.16 -4.70
CA LYS A 100 7.87 -13.66 -4.39
C LYS A 100 8.80 -12.57 -3.84
N THR A 101 8.59 -11.31 -4.26
CA THR A 101 9.39 -10.15 -3.82
C THR A 101 8.93 -9.68 -2.46
N MET A 102 7.62 -9.66 -2.22
CA MET A 102 6.99 -9.28 -0.96
C MET A 102 7.25 -10.26 0.16
N TYR A 103 7.23 -11.57 -0.13
CA TYR A 103 7.54 -12.61 0.84
C TYR A 103 8.95 -12.47 1.45
N ARG A 104 9.88 -11.83 0.74
CA ARG A 104 11.23 -11.54 1.25
C ARG A 104 11.28 -10.31 2.16
N LEU A 105 10.29 -9.42 2.10
CA LEU A 105 10.21 -8.19 2.88
C LEU A 105 9.42 -8.36 4.19
N GLY A 106 8.47 -9.30 4.23
CA GLY A 106 7.64 -9.59 5.41
C GLY A 106 8.12 -10.75 6.29
N ARG A 107 9.38 -11.20 6.12
CA ARG A 107 9.98 -12.34 6.85
C ARG A 107 11.01 -11.91 7.88
#